data_AF-A0A3Q7YDM1-F1
#
_entry.id   AF-A0A3Q7YDM1-F1
#
_cell.length_a   1.000
_cell.length_b   1.000
_cell.length_c   1.000
_cell.angle_alpha   90.00
_cell.angle_beta   90.00
_cell.angle_gamma   90.00
#
_symmetry.space_group_name_H-M   'P 1'
#
loop_
_entity.id
_entity.type
_entity.pdbx_description
1 polymer ?
#
loop_
_entity_poly.entity_id
_entity_poly.type
_entity_poly.pdbx_seq_one_letter_code
_entity_poly.pdbx_strand_id
1 'polypeptide(L)'
;MEKEPDSKKKAAVLILGAGRVCQPAAEMLSSFGRHKTLLEEDFEDQIDVDVIVGSLYLKDAEQIVEGIPNVTGIQLDVMDSANLFKCISQVDVVISLLPASCHINVANACIELKKHLVTASYVDSSMSMLDDKAKDAGITILGEMGLDPGIDHMMAMKMINQAHMKKGTIKSFTSYCGGLPSPEDANNPLAYKFSWNPVGAIRAGRNPATYKYHGETVHIDGDNLYDSATKLRLPDFPAFALECLPNRNSLLYGDLYGIGTEASTVFRGTLRYEGFSEIMGTLSRIGLFNNEVRPILKNEQRPTFRKFMFDLLKIVHEDPEGALMGEEDIIEKILTLGHCKDQRAAMMTAKTIIFLGLLDQTEIPASCRSAFDVACFRMEERLSYSSTEKDMVLLHHEVEIEYPDSQITEKHRATLLEFGKTVDGKTTTAMALTVGIPAAVGALLLLTNKIQTRGVLRPIQPEVYTPALDIIQAYGIKLIEKSE
;
A
#
# COMPACT_ATOMS: atom_id res chain seq x y z
N MET A 1 36.27 -17.26 -38.74
CA MET A 1 35.95 -16.45 -37.56
C MET A 1 34.65 -16.99 -37.00
N GLU A 2 34.75 -17.93 -36.07
CA GLU A 2 33.62 -18.37 -35.25
C GLU A 2 33.16 -17.15 -34.44
N LYS A 3 31.87 -16.83 -34.50
CA LYS A 3 31.27 -15.86 -33.58
C LYS A 3 31.40 -16.44 -32.17
N GLU A 4 32.11 -15.75 -31.30
CA GLU A 4 32.03 -16.00 -29.85
C GLU A 4 30.55 -16.00 -29.43
N PRO A 5 30.11 -16.92 -28.57
CA PRO A 5 28.75 -16.86 -28.03
C PRO A 5 28.62 -15.57 -27.22
N ASP A 6 27.63 -14.75 -27.54
CA ASP A 6 27.27 -13.53 -26.79
C ASP A 6 27.38 -13.79 -25.28
N SER A 7 28.34 -13.14 -24.62
CA SER A 7 28.48 -13.24 -23.18
C SER A 7 27.28 -12.52 -22.55
N LYS A 8 26.25 -13.26 -22.16
CA LYS A 8 25.11 -12.70 -21.42
C LYS A 8 25.64 -11.89 -20.23
N LYS A 9 25.28 -10.61 -20.19
CA LYS A 9 25.66 -9.72 -19.10
C LYS A 9 24.99 -10.25 -17.83
N LYS A 10 25.78 -10.59 -16.81
CA LYS A 10 25.28 -10.99 -15.50
C LYS A 10 25.15 -9.76 -14.60
N ALA A 11 24.04 -9.66 -13.90
CA ALA A 11 23.77 -8.65 -12.89
C ALA A 11 23.30 -9.29 -11.60
N ALA A 12 23.52 -8.63 -10.47
CA ALA A 12 23.05 -9.10 -9.17
C ALA A 12 22.19 -8.06 -8.45
N VAL A 13 21.10 -8.52 -7.82
CA VAL A 13 20.18 -7.68 -7.05
C VAL A 13 20.03 -8.21 -5.63
N LEU A 14 20.15 -7.33 -4.63
CA LEU A 14 19.84 -7.64 -3.24
C LEU A 14 18.46 -7.10 -2.87
N ILE A 15 17.51 -7.96 -2.54
CA ILE A 15 16.22 -7.57 -1.97
C ILE A 15 16.30 -7.69 -0.45
N LEU A 16 16.10 -6.57 0.25
CA LEU A 16 16.04 -6.50 1.71
C LEU A 16 14.57 -6.61 2.15
N GLY A 17 14.26 -7.65 2.90
CA GLY A 17 12.93 -7.94 3.45
C GLY A 17 12.23 -9.09 2.72
N ALA A 18 11.98 -10.19 3.43
CA ALA A 18 11.28 -11.38 2.94
C ALA A 18 9.76 -11.33 3.22
N GLY A 19 9.14 -10.16 3.05
CA GLY A 19 7.69 -9.99 3.21
C GLY A 19 6.90 -10.46 1.99
N ARG A 20 5.56 -10.34 2.06
CA ARG A 20 4.64 -10.80 0.99
C ARG A 20 4.93 -10.18 -0.39
N VAL A 21 5.43 -8.94 -0.42
CA VAL A 21 5.76 -8.20 -1.66
C VAL A 21 7.09 -8.65 -2.31
N CYS A 22 7.94 -9.39 -1.59
CA CYS A 22 9.26 -9.79 -2.06
C CYS A 22 9.21 -10.85 -3.16
N GLN A 23 8.32 -11.83 -3.01
CA GLN A 23 8.27 -12.97 -3.91
C GLN A 23 7.99 -12.55 -5.37
N PRO A 24 6.98 -11.71 -5.69
CA PRO A 24 6.76 -11.28 -7.07
C PRO A 24 7.93 -10.50 -7.66
N ALA A 25 8.63 -9.70 -6.83
CA ALA A 25 9.82 -8.97 -7.27
C ALA A 25 10.95 -9.93 -7.66
N ALA A 26 11.20 -10.96 -6.84
CA ALA A 26 12.22 -11.98 -7.09
C ALA A 26 11.89 -12.86 -8.32
N GLU A 27 10.63 -13.28 -8.46
CA GLU A 27 10.15 -14.05 -9.62
C GLU A 27 10.28 -13.26 -10.92
N MET A 28 9.93 -11.97 -10.92
CA MET A 28 10.07 -11.12 -12.09
C MET A 28 11.53 -10.94 -12.50
N LEU A 29 12.41 -10.59 -11.56
CA LEU A 29 13.83 -10.34 -11.86
C LEU A 29 14.54 -11.59 -12.39
N SER A 30 14.34 -12.73 -11.73
CA SER A 30 14.97 -14.00 -12.11
C SER A 30 14.48 -14.56 -13.46
N SER A 31 13.27 -14.18 -13.88
CA SER A 31 12.67 -14.66 -15.13
C SER A 31 12.93 -13.73 -16.33
N PHE A 32 13.39 -12.50 -16.12
CA PHE A 32 13.60 -11.49 -17.15
C PHE A 32 14.50 -11.97 -18.31
N GLY A 33 15.61 -12.66 -18.00
CA GLY A 33 16.52 -13.20 -19.01
C GLY A 33 16.04 -14.46 -19.74
N ARG A 34 14.86 -15.01 -19.37
CA ARG A 34 14.32 -16.29 -19.88
C ARG A 34 13.03 -16.13 -20.68
N HIS A 35 12.26 -15.07 -20.45
CA HIS A 35 11.04 -14.78 -21.21
C HIS A 35 11.37 -14.09 -22.54
N LYS A 36 11.73 -14.91 -23.52
CA LYS A 36 12.07 -14.56 -24.91
C LYS A 36 10.94 -13.92 -25.75
N THR A 37 9.80 -13.54 -25.18
CA THR A 37 8.58 -13.31 -26.00
C THR A 37 7.74 -12.09 -25.66
N LEU A 38 8.09 -11.27 -24.66
CA LEU A 38 7.22 -10.14 -24.25
C LEU A 38 7.87 -8.75 -24.28
N LEU A 39 9.20 -8.66 -24.40
CA LEU A 39 9.95 -7.41 -24.21
C LEU A 39 11.06 -7.19 -25.26
N GLU A 40 11.02 -7.93 -26.39
CA GLU A 40 12.09 -7.97 -27.40
C GLU A 40 12.33 -6.63 -28.13
N GLU A 41 11.44 -5.64 -28.02
CA GLU A 41 11.62 -4.35 -28.71
C GLU A 41 12.40 -3.31 -27.87
N ASP A 42 12.49 -3.46 -26.54
CA ASP A 42 13.07 -2.43 -25.67
C ASP A 42 14.43 -2.78 -25.06
N PHE A 43 14.84 -4.05 -25.05
CA PHE A 43 16.09 -4.48 -24.41
C PHE A 43 16.98 -5.22 -25.41
N GLU A 44 17.94 -4.49 -25.99
CA GLU A 44 18.94 -5.05 -26.92
C GLU A 44 19.86 -6.10 -26.26
N ASP A 45 20.02 -6.05 -24.92
CA ASP A 45 20.90 -6.93 -24.16
C ASP A 45 20.12 -7.93 -23.27
N GLN A 46 20.34 -9.24 -23.47
CA GLN A 46 19.86 -10.26 -22.53
C GLN A 46 20.68 -10.21 -21.23
N ILE A 47 20.09 -9.65 -20.17
CA ILE A 47 20.67 -9.65 -18.82
C ILE A 47 20.14 -10.85 -18.02
N ASP A 48 21.05 -11.65 -17.48
CA ASP A 48 20.72 -12.69 -16.49
C ASP A 48 20.89 -12.09 -15.08
N VAL A 49 19.86 -12.19 -14.24
CA VAL A 49 19.81 -11.53 -12.93
C VAL A 49 19.85 -12.58 -11.83
N ASP A 50 20.92 -12.57 -11.04
CA ASP A 50 21.02 -13.31 -9.80
C ASP A 50 20.39 -12.49 -8.66
N VAL A 51 19.44 -13.06 -7.93
CA VAL A 51 18.72 -12.36 -6.86
C VAL A 51 19.12 -12.94 -5.51
N ILE A 52 19.42 -12.06 -4.56
CA ILE A 52 19.70 -12.39 -3.17
C ILE A 52 18.58 -11.79 -2.31
N VAL A 53 17.91 -12.59 -1.50
CA VAL A 53 16.88 -12.14 -0.55
C VAL A 53 17.45 -12.17 0.85
N GLY A 54 17.61 -10.99 1.47
CA GLY A 54 18.06 -10.83 2.85
C GLY A 54 16.89 -10.64 3.82
N SER A 55 16.86 -11.41 4.90
CA SER A 55 15.88 -11.26 5.99
C SER A 55 16.54 -11.41 7.36
N LEU A 56 15.96 -10.76 8.38
CA LEU A 56 16.40 -10.92 9.77
C LEU A 56 16.34 -12.39 10.21
N TYR A 57 15.31 -13.11 9.74
CA TYR A 57 15.13 -14.54 9.98
C TYR A 57 15.39 -15.31 8.68
N LEU A 58 16.36 -16.22 8.69
CA LEU A 58 16.74 -17.03 7.52
C LEU A 58 15.55 -17.79 6.93
N LYS A 59 14.71 -18.37 7.80
CA LYS A 59 13.54 -19.15 7.42
C LYS A 59 12.58 -18.38 6.50
N ASP A 60 12.40 -17.08 6.75
CA ASP A 60 11.51 -16.24 5.95
C ASP A 60 12.09 -16.06 4.54
N ALA A 61 13.41 -15.85 4.44
CA ALA A 61 14.09 -15.77 3.14
C ALA A 61 14.03 -17.10 2.39
N GLU A 62 14.32 -18.22 3.06
CA GLU A 62 14.25 -19.57 2.48
C GLU A 62 12.86 -19.89 1.93
N GLN A 63 11.80 -19.53 2.65
CA GLN A 63 10.43 -19.73 2.21
C GLN A 63 10.07 -18.89 0.97
N ILE A 64 10.59 -17.67 0.86
CA ILE A 64 10.35 -16.82 -0.31
C ILE A 64 11.05 -17.36 -1.56
N VAL A 65 12.30 -17.82 -1.43
CA VAL A 65 13.12 -18.24 -2.58
C VAL A 65 12.84 -19.67 -3.05
N GLU A 66 12.09 -20.46 -2.26
CA GLU A 66 11.77 -21.84 -2.58
C GLU A 66 11.11 -21.97 -3.97
N GLY A 67 11.74 -22.77 -4.83
CA GLY A 67 11.27 -23.05 -6.18
C GLY A 67 11.57 -21.95 -7.22
N ILE A 68 12.19 -20.83 -6.83
CA ILE A 68 12.53 -19.74 -7.76
C ILE A 68 13.99 -19.91 -8.23
N PRO A 69 14.25 -20.11 -9.53
CA PRO A 69 15.60 -20.29 -10.03
C PRO A 69 16.40 -18.99 -9.96
N ASN A 70 17.72 -19.07 -9.77
CA ASN A 70 18.62 -17.89 -9.65
C ASN A 70 18.27 -16.95 -8.48
N VAL A 71 17.57 -17.45 -7.45
CA VAL A 71 17.27 -16.69 -6.23
C VAL A 71 17.85 -17.43 -5.02
N THR A 72 18.54 -16.71 -4.14
CA THR A 72 19.15 -17.26 -2.93
C THR A 72 18.72 -16.48 -1.69
N GLY A 73 18.42 -17.20 -0.60
CA GLY A 73 18.06 -16.58 0.68
C GLY A 73 19.26 -16.48 1.61
N ILE A 74 19.40 -15.36 2.31
CA ILE A 74 20.42 -15.13 3.34
C ILE A 74 19.83 -14.54 4.61
N GLN A 75 20.46 -14.82 5.74
CA GLN A 75 20.20 -14.09 6.98
C GLN A 75 20.98 -12.78 6.97
N LEU A 76 20.28 -11.67 7.16
CA LEU A 76 20.85 -10.33 7.19
C LEU A 76 20.06 -9.43 8.14
N ASP A 77 20.72 -8.95 9.19
CA ASP A 77 20.23 -7.83 9.98
C ASP A 77 20.76 -6.53 9.36
N VAL A 78 19.86 -5.65 8.91
CA VAL A 78 20.24 -4.35 8.33
C VAL A 78 20.82 -3.38 9.36
N MET A 79 20.66 -3.66 10.66
CA MET A 79 21.31 -2.90 11.74
C MET A 79 22.75 -3.32 11.97
N ASP A 80 23.18 -4.48 11.45
CA ASP A 80 24.58 -4.87 11.40
C ASP A 80 25.26 -4.26 10.17
N SER A 81 25.88 -3.10 10.38
CA SER A 81 26.54 -2.35 9.31
C SER A 81 27.61 -3.18 8.58
N ALA A 82 28.39 -4.01 9.28
CA ALA A 82 29.47 -4.75 8.64
C ALA A 82 28.93 -5.78 7.63
N ASN A 83 27.90 -6.53 8.03
CA ASN A 83 27.26 -7.50 7.16
C ASN A 83 26.45 -6.84 6.04
N LEU A 84 25.74 -5.74 6.33
CA LEU A 84 25.03 -4.96 5.31
C LEU A 84 25.97 -4.49 4.20
N PHE A 85 27.10 -3.88 4.55
CA PHE A 85 28.10 -3.41 3.59
C PHE A 85 28.68 -4.56 2.76
N LYS A 86 29.01 -5.68 3.41
CA LYS A 86 29.52 -6.87 2.73
C LYS A 86 28.53 -7.37 1.68
N CYS A 87 27.24 -7.45 1.98
CA CYS A 87 26.22 -7.90 1.04
C CYS A 87 26.00 -6.89 -0.10
N ILE A 88 25.87 -5.59 0.21
CA ILE A 88 25.67 -4.55 -0.81
C ILE A 88 26.85 -4.46 -1.78
N SER A 89 28.09 -4.70 -1.32
CA SER A 89 29.27 -4.66 -2.18
C SER A 89 29.26 -5.68 -3.33
N GLN A 90 28.48 -6.76 -3.20
CA GLN A 90 28.42 -7.88 -4.14
C GLN A 90 27.33 -7.75 -5.20
N VAL A 91 26.49 -6.71 -5.12
CA VAL A 91 25.35 -6.52 -6.03
C VAL A 91 25.45 -5.20 -6.79
N ASP A 92 24.63 -5.03 -7.81
CA ASP A 92 24.57 -3.81 -8.62
C ASP A 92 23.45 -2.87 -8.14
N VAL A 93 22.32 -3.45 -7.75
CA VAL A 93 21.14 -2.74 -7.25
C VAL A 93 20.65 -3.37 -5.96
N VAL A 94 20.22 -2.54 -5.02
CA VAL A 94 19.52 -2.93 -3.80
C VAL A 94 18.05 -2.54 -3.91
N ILE A 95 17.14 -3.45 -3.54
CA ILE A 95 15.72 -3.15 -3.36
C ILE A 95 15.41 -3.23 -1.86
N SER A 96 14.94 -2.13 -1.27
CA SER A 96 14.50 -2.12 0.13
C SER A 96 12.97 -2.23 0.21
N LEU A 97 12.50 -3.41 0.62
CA LEU A 97 11.09 -3.70 0.93
C LEU A 97 10.85 -3.75 2.46
N LEU A 98 11.71 -3.08 3.22
CA LEU A 98 11.66 -2.95 4.67
C LEU A 98 10.74 -1.80 5.11
N PRO A 99 10.42 -1.70 6.42
CA PRO A 99 9.79 -0.50 6.98
C PRO A 99 10.58 0.77 6.66
N ALA A 100 9.86 1.89 6.48
CA ALA A 100 10.46 3.16 6.07
C ALA A 100 11.59 3.66 6.99
N SER A 101 11.55 3.32 8.28
CA SER A 101 12.58 3.65 9.26
C SER A 101 13.96 3.06 8.94
N CYS A 102 14.03 2.01 8.12
CA CYS A 102 15.28 1.35 7.76
C CYS A 102 15.95 1.98 6.52
N HIS A 103 15.20 2.72 5.70
CA HIS A 103 15.67 3.16 4.37
C HIS A 103 16.88 4.07 4.42
N ILE A 104 16.98 4.95 5.43
CA ILE A 104 18.11 5.87 5.56
C ILE A 104 19.44 5.14 5.79
N ASN A 105 19.43 4.05 6.56
CA ASN A 105 20.63 3.25 6.83
C ASN A 105 21.09 2.55 5.53
N VAL A 106 20.14 1.91 4.84
CA VAL A 106 20.40 1.25 3.54
C VAL A 106 20.90 2.25 2.50
N ALA A 107 20.26 3.42 2.39
CA ALA A 107 20.63 4.46 1.43
C ALA A 107 22.05 4.97 1.64
N ASN A 108 22.46 5.22 2.90
CA ASN A 108 23.83 5.64 3.18
C ASN A 108 24.86 4.56 2.79
N ALA A 109 24.58 3.28 3.07
CA ALA A 109 25.45 2.19 2.65
C ALA A 109 25.54 2.07 1.12
N CYS A 110 24.42 2.24 0.41
CA CYS A 110 24.39 2.30 -1.05
C CYS A 110 25.21 3.47 -1.62
N ILE A 111 25.10 4.67 -1.03
CA ILE A 111 25.89 5.84 -1.43
C ILE A 111 27.39 5.57 -1.27
N GLU A 112 27.80 5.04 -0.12
CA GLU A 112 29.21 4.76 0.16
C GLU A 112 29.80 3.72 -0.79
N LEU A 113 29.02 2.67 -1.11
CA LEU A 113 29.42 1.59 -2.01
C LEU A 113 29.11 1.86 -3.48
N LYS A 114 28.57 3.03 -3.80
CA LYS A 114 28.14 3.45 -5.15
C LYS A 114 27.22 2.44 -5.82
N LYS A 115 26.23 1.93 -5.07
CA LYS A 115 25.19 1.02 -5.56
C LYS A 115 23.86 1.72 -5.68
N HIS A 116 23.07 1.33 -6.68
CA HIS A 116 21.72 1.86 -6.85
C HIS A 116 20.77 1.35 -5.76
N LEU A 117 19.73 2.13 -5.46
CA LEU A 117 18.70 1.76 -4.50
C LEU A 117 17.30 1.96 -5.11
N VAL A 118 16.43 0.98 -4.91
CA VAL A 118 14.99 1.09 -5.19
C VAL A 118 14.20 0.88 -3.90
N THR A 119 13.16 1.68 -3.67
CA THR A 119 12.22 1.47 -2.55
C THR A 119 10.78 1.60 -3.03
N ALA A 120 9.86 0.93 -2.34
CA ALA A 120 8.41 1.03 -2.57
C ALA A 120 7.72 1.92 -1.50
N SER A 121 8.45 2.87 -0.93
CA SER A 121 7.97 3.77 0.13
C SER A 121 8.05 5.23 -0.30
N TYR A 122 7.25 6.08 0.34
CA TYR A 122 7.33 7.54 0.18
C TYR A 122 8.75 8.04 0.39
N VAL A 123 9.20 8.95 -0.48
CA VAL A 123 10.44 9.69 -0.30
C VAL A 123 10.15 10.84 0.66
N ASP A 124 10.47 10.63 1.93
CA ASP A 124 10.33 11.65 2.98
C ASP A 124 11.45 12.70 2.94
N SER A 125 11.40 13.64 3.88
CA SER A 125 12.41 14.70 3.99
C SER A 125 13.83 14.17 4.23
N SER A 126 13.99 13.09 4.98
CA SER A 126 15.30 12.52 5.30
C SER A 126 15.93 11.85 4.08
N MET A 127 15.12 11.13 3.29
CA MET A 127 15.54 10.58 2.01
C MET A 127 15.83 11.68 0.98
N SER A 128 15.01 12.72 0.92
CA SER A 128 15.22 13.85 -0.01
C SER A 128 16.55 14.58 0.24
N MET A 129 17.01 14.68 1.49
CA MET A 129 18.29 15.29 1.85
C MET A 129 19.52 14.52 1.35
N LEU A 130 19.35 13.29 0.86
CA LEU A 130 20.43 12.49 0.29
C LEU A 130 20.69 12.77 -1.20
N ASP A 131 19.90 13.64 -1.84
CA ASP A 131 19.95 13.88 -3.28
C ASP A 131 21.36 14.26 -3.79
N ASP A 132 21.98 15.27 -3.18
CA ASP A 132 23.33 15.72 -3.57
C ASP A 132 24.38 14.62 -3.33
N LYS A 133 24.30 13.91 -2.21
CA LYS A 133 25.22 12.79 -1.92
C LYS A 133 25.09 11.65 -2.92
N ALA A 134 23.85 11.34 -3.34
CA ALA A 134 23.59 10.32 -4.34
C ALA A 134 24.11 10.74 -5.73
N LYS A 135 23.94 12.02 -6.10
CA LYS A 135 24.54 12.60 -7.31
C LYS A 135 26.06 12.52 -7.31
N ASP A 136 26.68 12.93 -6.20
CA ASP A 136 28.15 12.90 -6.03
C ASP A 136 28.71 11.47 -6.09
N ALA A 137 27.98 10.50 -5.54
CA ALA A 137 28.32 9.08 -5.63
C ALA A 137 28.07 8.48 -7.02
N GLY A 138 27.38 9.20 -7.92
CA GLY A 138 27.03 8.75 -9.26
C GLY A 138 25.90 7.72 -9.29
N ILE A 139 25.06 7.68 -8.24
CA ILE A 139 23.98 6.69 -8.11
C ILE A 139 22.60 7.34 -8.19
N THR A 140 21.64 6.48 -8.51
CA THR A 140 20.20 6.73 -8.43
C THR A 140 19.63 6.03 -7.20
N ILE A 141 18.89 6.76 -6.38
CA ILE A 141 17.98 6.25 -5.37
C ILE A 141 16.56 6.49 -5.87
N LEU A 142 15.91 5.44 -6.37
CA LEU A 142 14.57 5.49 -6.94
C LEU A 142 13.55 5.06 -5.89
N GLY A 143 12.91 6.04 -5.26
CA GLY A 143 11.84 5.78 -4.29
C GLY A 143 10.47 5.63 -4.96
N GLU A 144 9.46 5.34 -4.15
CA GLU A 144 8.06 5.33 -4.59
C GLU A 144 7.77 4.36 -5.75
N MET A 145 8.48 3.24 -5.87
CA MET A 145 8.25 2.20 -6.89
C MET A 145 7.34 1.08 -6.38
N GLY A 146 6.10 1.41 -5.98
CA GLY A 146 5.08 0.45 -5.56
C GLY A 146 3.75 0.65 -6.29
N LEU A 147 2.64 0.48 -5.55
CA LEU A 147 1.27 0.73 -6.04
C LEU A 147 0.85 2.19 -5.79
N ASP A 148 0.80 2.56 -4.51
CA ASP A 148 0.45 3.87 -3.98
C ASP A 148 1.33 4.07 -2.72
N PRO A 149 2.52 4.67 -2.86
CA PRO A 149 3.02 5.38 -4.04
C PRO A 149 3.69 4.48 -5.09
N GLY A 150 3.46 4.76 -6.37
CA GLY A 150 4.16 4.22 -7.53
C GLY A 150 3.35 4.22 -8.81
N ILE A 151 2.61 3.13 -9.09
CA ILE A 151 1.74 3.05 -10.28
C ILE A 151 0.78 4.26 -10.33
N ASP A 152 0.31 4.73 -9.18
CA ASP A 152 -0.52 5.93 -9.10
C ASP A 152 0.18 7.19 -9.66
N HIS A 153 1.45 7.43 -9.32
CA HIS A 153 2.26 8.53 -9.88
C HIS A 153 2.46 8.36 -11.39
N MET A 154 2.83 7.16 -11.81
CA MET A 154 3.11 6.86 -13.21
C MET A 154 1.88 7.12 -14.09
N MET A 155 0.71 6.61 -13.69
CA MET A 155 -0.55 6.83 -14.41
C MET A 155 -0.96 8.31 -14.40
N ALA A 156 -0.83 8.99 -13.26
CA ALA A 156 -1.18 10.40 -13.15
C ALA A 156 -0.32 11.27 -14.06
N MET A 157 1.00 11.13 -13.98
CA MET A 157 1.95 11.93 -14.76
C MET A 157 1.87 11.65 -16.25
N LYS A 158 1.58 10.40 -16.67
CA LYS A 158 1.32 10.09 -18.07
C LYS A 158 0.15 10.92 -18.62
N MET A 159 -1.00 10.94 -17.95
CA MET A 159 -2.16 11.72 -18.39
C MET A 159 -1.91 13.22 -18.35
N ILE A 160 -1.30 13.73 -17.26
CA ILE A 160 -1.02 15.15 -17.08
C ILE A 160 -0.06 15.66 -18.17
N ASN A 161 1.06 14.97 -18.38
CA ASN A 161 2.03 15.36 -19.40
C ASN A 161 1.43 15.27 -20.80
N GLN A 162 0.60 14.27 -21.11
CA GLN A 162 -0.09 14.18 -22.39
C GLN A 162 -1.06 15.35 -22.63
N ALA A 163 -1.79 15.76 -21.60
CA ALA A 163 -2.66 16.93 -21.66
C ALA A 163 -1.85 18.21 -21.91
N HIS A 164 -0.80 18.45 -21.14
CA HIS A 164 0.06 19.63 -21.27
C HIS A 164 0.77 19.70 -22.63
N MET A 165 1.25 18.56 -23.17
CA MET A 165 1.83 18.51 -24.53
C MET A 165 0.84 18.94 -25.61
N LYS A 166 -0.46 18.69 -25.40
CA LYS A 166 -1.55 19.13 -26.27
C LYS A 166 -2.10 20.52 -25.89
N LYS A 167 -1.38 21.26 -25.04
CA LYS A 167 -1.78 22.58 -24.49
C LYS A 167 -3.11 22.56 -23.71
N GLY A 168 -3.48 21.41 -23.17
CA GLY A 168 -4.58 21.29 -22.21
C GLY A 168 -4.18 21.84 -20.84
N THR A 169 -5.16 22.28 -20.07
CA THR A 169 -5.03 22.73 -18.67
C THR A 169 -5.77 21.75 -17.77
N ILE A 170 -5.12 21.24 -16.72
CA ILE A 170 -5.78 20.33 -15.77
C ILE A 170 -6.69 21.14 -14.86
N LYS A 171 -8.00 20.86 -14.91
CA LYS A 171 -9.02 21.49 -14.04
C LYS A 171 -9.27 20.69 -12.77
N SER A 172 -9.32 19.37 -12.90
CA SER A 172 -9.59 18.47 -11.79
C SER A 172 -8.69 17.26 -11.87
N PHE A 173 -8.09 16.88 -10.75
CA PHE A 173 -7.39 15.61 -10.56
C PHE A 173 -7.96 14.92 -9.33
N THR A 174 -8.54 13.74 -9.52
CA THR A 174 -8.97 12.88 -8.42
C THR A 174 -8.34 11.50 -8.56
N SER A 175 -7.89 10.94 -7.44
CA SER A 175 -7.23 9.64 -7.38
C SER A 175 -7.76 8.83 -6.23
N TYR A 176 -8.09 7.57 -6.50
CA TYR A 176 -8.66 6.65 -5.54
C TYR A 176 -7.89 5.34 -5.56
N CYS A 177 -7.44 4.86 -4.41
CA CYS A 177 -6.77 3.56 -4.31
C CYS A 177 -7.30 2.73 -3.13
N GLY A 178 -7.49 1.43 -3.32
CA GLY A 178 -7.80 0.51 -2.24
C GLY A 178 -7.32 -0.91 -2.50
N GLY A 179 -6.62 -1.47 -1.51
CA GLY A 179 -6.45 -2.92 -1.35
C GLY A 179 -7.59 -3.46 -0.48
N LEU A 180 -8.42 -4.31 -1.07
CA LEU A 180 -9.68 -4.82 -0.51
C LEU A 180 -9.73 -6.34 -0.68
N PRO A 181 -10.61 -7.07 0.03
CA PRO A 181 -11.01 -8.40 -0.41
C PRO A 181 -11.61 -8.33 -1.82
N SER A 182 -11.51 -9.41 -2.58
CA SER A 182 -12.35 -9.59 -3.76
C SER A 182 -13.85 -9.47 -3.35
N PRO A 183 -14.77 -9.11 -4.26
CA PRO A 183 -16.20 -9.07 -3.93
C PRO A 183 -16.74 -10.41 -3.41
N GLU A 184 -16.22 -11.54 -3.91
CA GLU A 184 -16.58 -12.90 -3.47
C GLU A 184 -16.09 -13.21 -2.03
N ASP A 185 -14.98 -12.60 -1.60
CA ASP A 185 -14.34 -12.85 -0.31
C ASP A 185 -14.53 -11.71 0.71
N ALA A 186 -15.30 -10.67 0.36
CA ALA A 186 -15.73 -9.58 1.24
C ALA A 186 -16.86 -10.01 2.19
N ASN A 187 -16.68 -11.17 2.83
CA ASN A 187 -17.71 -11.96 3.50
C ASN A 187 -17.78 -11.74 5.03
N ASN A 188 -17.48 -10.54 5.52
CA ASN A 188 -17.53 -10.19 6.95
C ASN A 188 -18.21 -8.82 7.16
N PRO A 189 -18.61 -8.46 8.39
CA PRO A 189 -19.35 -7.22 8.66
C PRO A 189 -18.65 -5.92 8.22
N LEU A 190 -17.31 -5.91 8.17
CA LEU A 190 -16.51 -4.77 7.69
C LEU A 190 -16.24 -4.80 6.19
N ALA A 191 -16.57 -5.91 5.51
CA ALA A 191 -16.17 -6.21 4.14
C ALA A 191 -14.66 -5.97 3.91
N TYR A 192 -13.82 -6.20 4.93
CA TYR A 192 -12.40 -5.88 4.89
C TYR A 192 -11.56 -7.01 5.45
N LYS A 193 -10.35 -7.21 4.92
CA LYS A 193 -9.37 -8.15 5.43
C LYS A 193 -7.98 -7.55 5.36
N PHE A 194 -7.13 -7.95 6.29
CA PHE A 194 -5.77 -7.46 6.40
C PHE A 194 -4.82 -8.35 5.60
N SER A 195 -4.16 -7.76 4.61
CA SER A 195 -3.04 -8.37 3.89
C SER A 195 -1.67 -8.08 4.54
N TRP A 196 -1.66 -7.31 5.64
CA TRP A 196 -0.51 -6.85 6.42
C TRP A 196 -0.95 -6.46 7.84
N ASN A 197 -0.02 -6.11 8.73
CA ASN A 197 -0.33 -5.83 10.15
C ASN A 197 -1.43 -4.74 10.35
N PRO A 198 -2.55 -5.00 11.05
CA PRO A 198 -3.66 -4.04 11.20
C PRO A 198 -3.30 -2.66 11.76
N VAL A 199 -2.21 -2.55 12.52
CA VAL A 199 -1.81 -1.31 13.22
C VAL A 199 -1.78 -0.10 12.29
N GLY A 200 -1.13 -0.21 11.13
CA GLY A 200 -1.02 0.95 10.23
C GLY A 200 -2.35 1.31 9.57
N ALA A 201 -3.23 0.33 9.33
CA ALA A 201 -4.51 0.56 8.66
C ALA A 201 -5.51 1.23 9.61
N ILE A 202 -5.53 0.81 10.88
CA ILE A 202 -6.35 1.45 11.92
C ILE A 202 -5.81 2.86 12.20
N ARG A 203 -4.49 3.04 12.31
CA ARG A 203 -3.88 4.38 12.46
C ARG A 203 -4.18 5.30 11.29
N ALA A 204 -4.18 4.77 10.07
CA ALA A 204 -4.49 5.56 8.88
C ALA A 204 -5.89 6.16 8.93
N GLY A 205 -6.84 5.46 9.57
CA GLY A 205 -8.21 5.94 9.81
C GLY A 205 -8.34 7.14 10.75
N ARG A 206 -7.24 7.61 11.35
CA ARG A 206 -7.18 8.81 12.21
C ARG A 206 -6.22 9.88 11.70
N ASN A 207 -5.70 9.74 10.49
CA ASN A 207 -4.86 10.77 9.92
C ASN A 207 -5.71 11.96 9.48
N PRO A 208 -5.32 13.21 9.77
CA PRO A 208 -6.00 14.35 9.19
C PRO A 208 -5.83 14.35 7.66
N ALA A 209 -6.80 14.92 6.96
CA ALA A 209 -6.74 15.06 5.52
C ALA A 209 -6.88 16.51 5.08
N THR A 210 -6.17 16.89 4.02
CA THR A 210 -6.25 18.21 3.40
C THR A 210 -6.24 18.07 1.89
N TYR A 211 -7.17 18.72 1.20
CA TYR A 211 -7.27 18.65 -0.26
C TYR A 211 -7.90 19.90 -0.84
N LYS A 212 -7.79 20.08 -2.16
CA LYS A 212 -8.44 21.18 -2.89
C LYS A 212 -9.66 20.62 -3.62
N TYR A 213 -10.81 21.27 -3.51
CA TYR A 213 -12.03 20.85 -4.17
C TYR A 213 -12.82 22.08 -4.64
N HIS A 214 -13.07 22.19 -5.94
CA HIS A 214 -13.75 23.33 -6.57
C HIS A 214 -13.18 24.70 -6.19
N GLY A 215 -11.85 24.80 -6.05
CA GLY A 215 -11.12 26.02 -5.72
C GLY A 215 -10.94 26.26 -4.23
N GLU A 216 -11.64 25.52 -3.36
CA GLU A 216 -11.55 25.66 -1.91
C GLU A 216 -10.60 24.62 -1.31
N THR A 217 -9.85 25.03 -0.27
CA THR A 217 -9.05 24.09 0.52
C THR A 217 -9.92 23.53 1.64
N VAL A 218 -10.08 22.21 1.66
CA VAL A 218 -10.84 21.48 2.66
C VAL A 218 -9.88 20.82 3.65
N HIS A 219 -10.15 20.97 4.94
CA HIS A 219 -9.42 20.33 6.03
C HIS A 219 -10.35 19.41 6.82
N ILE A 220 -9.94 18.16 6.99
CA ILE A 220 -10.63 17.16 7.80
C ILE A 220 -9.73 16.79 8.96
N ASP A 221 -10.23 17.00 10.17
CA ASP A 221 -9.57 16.52 11.39
C ASP A 221 -9.55 14.99 11.42
N GLY A 222 -8.46 14.42 11.96
CA GLY A 222 -8.28 12.97 12.03
C GLY A 222 -9.39 12.24 12.79
N ASP A 223 -9.96 12.85 13.83
CA ASP A 223 -11.06 12.26 14.59
C ASP A 223 -12.38 12.25 13.80
N ASN A 224 -12.51 13.08 12.76
CA ASN A 224 -13.67 13.17 11.88
C ASN A 224 -13.47 12.43 10.54
N LEU A 225 -12.32 11.77 10.32
CA LEU A 225 -11.99 11.18 9.03
C LEU A 225 -13.04 10.16 8.57
N TYR A 226 -13.45 9.24 9.44
CA TYR A 226 -14.48 8.26 9.12
C TYR A 226 -15.84 8.90 8.81
N ASP A 227 -16.19 9.99 9.48
CA ASP A 227 -17.46 10.67 9.24
C ASP A 227 -17.48 11.45 7.92
N SER A 228 -16.29 11.77 7.38
CA SER A 228 -16.11 12.44 6.08
C SER A 228 -16.24 11.51 4.87
N ALA A 229 -16.36 10.20 5.09
CA ALA A 229 -16.43 9.23 3.99
C ALA A 229 -17.64 9.48 3.09
N THR A 230 -17.43 9.43 1.78
CA THR A 230 -18.48 9.63 0.77
C THR A 230 -18.68 8.36 -0.05
N LYS A 231 -19.94 8.01 -0.33
CA LYS A 231 -20.25 6.92 -1.28
C LYS A 231 -19.67 7.24 -2.65
N LEU A 232 -19.10 6.22 -3.28
CA LEU A 232 -18.49 6.33 -4.61
C LEU A 232 -19.05 5.22 -5.51
N ARG A 233 -19.44 5.60 -6.72
CA ARG A 233 -19.75 4.67 -7.80
C ARG A 233 -18.90 5.03 -8.98
N LEU A 234 -18.02 4.10 -9.38
CA LEU A 234 -17.23 4.28 -10.58
C LEU A 234 -18.09 3.89 -11.79
N PRO A 235 -18.16 4.73 -12.85
CA PRO A 235 -19.01 4.46 -14.01
C PRO A 235 -18.76 3.09 -14.67
N ASP A 236 -17.49 2.66 -14.71
CA ASP A 236 -17.07 1.40 -15.30
C ASP A 236 -17.29 0.19 -14.39
N PHE A 237 -17.57 0.43 -13.11
CA PHE A 237 -17.75 -0.60 -12.09
C PHE A 237 -19.03 -0.33 -11.28
N PRO A 238 -20.21 -0.23 -11.92
CA PRO A 238 -21.43 0.21 -11.26
C PRO A 238 -21.91 -0.75 -10.16
N ALA A 239 -21.49 -2.02 -10.22
CA ALA A 239 -21.80 -3.03 -9.22
C ALA A 239 -20.99 -2.88 -7.91
N PHE A 240 -19.87 -2.16 -7.95
CA PHE A 240 -19.02 -1.98 -6.77
C PHE A 240 -19.63 -0.94 -5.83
N ALA A 241 -20.07 -1.40 -4.66
CA ALA A 241 -20.52 -0.53 -3.58
C ALA A 241 -19.32 0.00 -2.78
N LEU A 242 -18.73 1.09 -3.26
CA LEU A 242 -17.56 1.71 -2.66
C LEU A 242 -17.91 2.96 -1.85
N GLU A 243 -17.02 3.29 -0.93
CA GLU A 243 -16.90 4.58 -0.28
C GLU A 243 -15.45 5.04 -0.32
N CYS A 244 -15.25 6.35 -0.18
CA CYS A 244 -13.95 7.00 -0.25
C CYS A 244 -13.69 7.79 1.03
N LEU A 245 -12.51 7.59 1.61
CA LEU A 245 -11.95 8.38 2.69
C LEU A 245 -10.86 9.30 2.13
N PRO A 246 -10.88 10.63 2.38
CA PRO A 246 -9.77 11.50 2.00
C PRO A 246 -8.43 11.02 2.59
N ASN A 247 -7.35 11.07 1.82
CA ASN A 247 -6.07 10.49 2.25
C ASN A 247 -4.98 11.57 2.46
N ARG A 248 -4.61 11.81 3.73
CA ARG A 248 -3.51 12.70 4.14
C ARG A 248 -3.58 14.06 3.41
N ASN A 249 -2.45 14.64 3.02
CA ASN A 249 -2.39 15.92 2.32
C ASN A 249 -2.27 15.71 0.81
N SER A 250 -3.35 15.98 0.08
CA SER A 250 -3.41 15.92 -1.38
C SER A 250 -2.75 17.13 -2.06
N LEU A 251 -2.61 18.27 -1.37
CA LEU A 251 -2.05 19.50 -1.96
C LEU A 251 -0.60 19.32 -2.41
N LEU A 252 0.17 18.50 -1.70
CA LEU A 252 1.55 18.15 -2.05
C LEU A 252 1.66 17.58 -3.48
N TYR A 253 0.63 16.88 -3.95
CA TYR A 253 0.60 16.31 -5.29
C TYR A 253 0.26 17.34 -6.36
N GLY A 254 -0.44 18.42 -5.99
CA GLY A 254 -0.61 19.56 -6.88
C GLY A 254 0.74 20.17 -7.27
N ASP A 255 1.60 20.39 -6.28
CA ASP A 255 2.96 20.89 -6.51
C ASP A 255 3.84 19.86 -7.20
N LEU A 256 3.82 18.59 -6.73
CA LEU A 256 4.64 17.51 -7.27
C LEU A 256 4.35 17.21 -8.74
N TYR A 257 3.08 17.29 -9.15
CA TYR A 257 2.67 17.03 -10.53
C TYR A 257 2.60 18.30 -11.40
N GLY A 258 2.91 19.48 -10.84
CA GLY A 258 2.88 20.74 -11.57
C GLY A 258 1.47 21.23 -11.95
N ILE A 259 0.43 20.83 -11.19
CA ILE A 259 -0.98 21.21 -11.45
C ILE A 259 -1.57 22.12 -10.36
N GLY A 260 -0.84 22.43 -9.30
CA GLY A 260 -1.35 23.13 -8.12
C GLY A 260 -1.94 24.53 -8.40
N THR A 261 -1.39 25.22 -9.41
CA THR A 261 -1.84 26.56 -9.82
C THR A 261 -3.01 26.55 -10.80
N GLU A 262 -3.23 25.45 -11.52
CA GLU A 262 -4.26 25.34 -12.56
C GLU A 262 -5.50 24.55 -12.13
N ALA A 263 -5.31 23.48 -11.36
CA ALA A 263 -6.39 22.61 -10.95
C ALA A 263 -7.24 23.27 -9.84
N SER A 264 -8.55 23.33 -10.03
CA SER A 264 -9.51 23.70 -8.99
C SER A 264 -9.75 22.54 -8.02
N THR A 265 -9.50 21.30 -8.44
CA THR A 265 -9.62 20.10 -7.60
C THR A 265 -8.34 19.26 -7.65
N VAL A 266 -7.79 18.94 -6.48
CA VAL A 266 -6.67 18.01 -6.29
C VAL A 266 -7.01 17.14 -5.08
N PHE A 267 -7.45 15.92 -5.35
CA PHE A 267 -7.97 14.99 -4.36
C PHE A 267 -7.33 13.61 -4.49
N ARG A 268 -6.88 13.06 -3.37
CA ARG A 268 -6.50 11.65 -3.24
C ARG A 268 -7.29 11.01 -2.11
N GLY A 269 -7.78 9.81 -2.34
CA GLY A 269 -8.63 9.09 -1.39
C GLY A 269 -8.36 7.59 -1.34
N THR A 270 -8.73 7.00 -0.22
CA THR A 270 -8.64 5.57 0.03
C THR A 270 -10.02 4.94 -0.14
N LEU A 271 -10.09 3.89 -0.96
CA LEU A 271 -11.32 3.14 -1.21
C LEU A 271 -11.58 2.10 -0.10
N ARG A 272 -12.84 1.97 0.29
CA ARG A 272 -13.40 0.89 1.10
C ARG A 272 -14.73 0.45 0.52
N TYR A 273 -15.21 -0.72 0.95
CA TYR A 273 -16.60 -1.08 0.69
C TYR A 273 -17.55 -0.28 1.59
N GLU A 274 -18.74 0.02 1.09
CA GLU A 274 -19.73 0.82 1.82
C GLU A 274 -20.06 0.24 3.21
N GLY A 275 -20.10 1.13 4.20
CA GLY A 275 -20.42 0.82 5.59
C GLY A 275 -19.20 0.63 6.48
N PHE A 276 -18.01 0.45 5.89
CA PHE A 276 -16.76 0.33 6.64
C PHE A 276 -16.52 1.53 7.57
N SER A 277 -16.64 2.75 7.04
CA SER A 277 -16.34 3.98 7.79
C SER A 277 -17.35 4.26 8.88
N GLU A 278 -18.62 3.95 8.67
CA GLU A 278 -19.65 4.09 9.71
C GLU A 278 -19.38 3.16 10.90
N ILE A 279 -18.99 1.91 10.63
CA ILE A 279 -18.64 0.93 11.66
C ILE A 279 -17.36 1.37 12.38
N MET A 280 -16.30 1.68 11.63
CA MET A 280 -15.01 2.07 12.21
C MET A 280 -15.10 3.38 13.00
N GLY A 281 -15.86 4.36 12.52
CA GLY A 281 -16.14 5.59 13.27
C GLY A 281 -16.89 5.33 14.58
N THR A 282 -17.84 4.40 14.57
CA THR A 282 -18.57 4.00 15.79
C THR A 282 -17.65 3.28 16.77
N LEU A 283 -16.83 2.34 16.32
CA LEU A 283 -15.81 1.66 17.14
C LEU A 283 -14.79 2.65 17.72
N SER A 284 -14.41 3.68 16.96
CA SER A 284 -13.55 4.77 17.43
C SER A 284 -14.20 5.54 18.58
N ARG A 285 -15.48 5.93 18.45
CA ARG A 285 -16.24 6.65 19.48
C ARG A 285 -16.50 5.84 20.75
N ILE A 286 -16.62 4.51 20.64
CA ILE A 286 -16.63 3.57 21.78
C ILE A 286 -15.27 3.58 22.52
N GLY A 287 -14.20 4.06 21.89
CA GLY A 287 -12.85 4.11 22.44
C GLY A 287 -12.02 2.86 22.17
N LEU A 288 -12.45 2.01 21.22
CA LEU A 288 -11.74 0.77 20.88
C LEU A 288 -10.36 1.04 20.25
N PHE A 289 -10.16 2.21 19.63
CA PHE A 289 -8.89 2.61 19.02
C PHE A 289 -8.05 3.56 19.89
N ASN A 290 -8.33 3.61 21.20
CA ASN A 290 -7.53 4.41 22.14
C ASN A 290 -6.22 3.68 22.49
N ASN A 291 -5.10 4.37 22.28
CA ASN A 291 -3.76 3.84 22.50
C ASN A 291 -3.22 4.07 23.93
N GLU A 292 -4.04 4.66 24.81
CA GLU A 292 -3.67 4.86 26.20
C GLU A 292 -3.59 3.52 26.94
N VAL A 293 -2.55 3.37 27.76
CA VAL A 293 -2.35 2.16 28.54
C VAL A 293 -3.44 2.06 29.61
N ARG A 294 -4.21 0.97 29.61
CA ARG A 294 -5.31 0.78 30.58
C ARG A 294 -4.84 0.01 31.82
N PRO A 295 -5.09 0.51 33.05
CA PRO A 295 -4.71 -0.18 34.28
C PRO A 295 -5.24 -1.61 34.38
N ILE A 296 -6.48 -1.87 33.95
CA ILE A 296 -7.08 -3.21 33.97
C ILE A 296 -6.30 -4.23 33.14
N LEU A 297 -5.52 -3.80 32.14
CA LEU A 297 -4.67 -4.66 31.30
C LEU A 297 -3.25 -4.87 31.87
N LYS A 298 -2.91 -4.26 33.01
CA LYS A 298 -1.62 -4.45 33.71
C LYS A 298 -1.68 -5.47 34.83
N ASN A 299 -2.87 -5.85 35.27
CA ASN A 299 -3.07 -6.79 36.38
C ASN A 299 -2.52 -8.18 36.04
N GLU A 300 -2.10 -8.93 37.07
CA GLU A 300 -1.72 -10.34 36.93
C GLU A 300 -2.90 -11.17 36.44
N GLN A 301 -4.09 -10.95 37.02
CA GLN A 301 -5.35 -11.47 36.47
C GLN A 301 -5.88 -10.53 35.39
N ARG A 302 -5.89 -11.03 34.15
CA ARG A 302 -6.37 -10.29 32.97
C ARG A 302 -7.89 -10.29 32.89
N PRO A 303 -8.53 -9.21 32.41
CA PRO A 303 -9.96 -9.27 32.07
C PRO A 303 -10.17 -10.17 30.84
N THR A 304 -11.36 -10.75 30.75
CA THR A 304 -11.83 -11.37 29.51
C THR A 304 -12.12 -10.29 28.46
N PHE A 305 -12.14 -10.68 27.17
CA PHE A 305 -12.55 -9.76 26.10
C PHE A 305 -13.95 -9.18 26.38
N ARG A 306 -14.89 -10.02 26.81
CA ARG A 306 -16.24 -9.59 27.21
C ARG A 306 -16.22 -8.51 28.28
N LYS A 307 -15.54 -8.77 29.41
CA LYS A 307 -15.47 -7.81 30.52
C LYS A 307 -14.85 -6.49 30.07
N PHE A 308 -13.84 -6.53 29.22
CA PHE A 308 -13.21 -5.34 28.65
C PHE A 308 -14.14 -4.57 27.71
N MET A 309 -14.90 -5.26 26.86
CA MET A 309 -15.88 -4.63 25.97
C MET A 309 -17.03 -4.00 26.75
N PHE A 310 -17.48 -4.62 27.84
CA PHE A 310 -18.51 -4.04 28.73
C PHE A 310 -18.01 -2.78 29.42
N ASP A 311 -16.75 -2.73 29.86
CA ASP A 311 -16.12 -1.51 30.39
C ASP A 311 -16.15 -0.37 29.35
N LEU A 312 -15.74 -0.64 28.10
CA LEU A 312 -15.77 0.34 27.02
C LEU A 312 -17.20 0.83 26.71
N LEU A 313 -18.18 -0.06 26.71
CA LEU A 313 -19.59 0.27 26.49
C LEU A 313 -20.26 0.86 27.74
N LYS A 314 -19.56 1.05 28.86
CA LYS A 314 -20.12 1.55 30.12
C LYS A 314 -21.35 0.74 30.57
N ILE A 315 -21.25 -0.57 30.43
CA ILE A 315 -22.25 -1.52 30.85
C ILE A 315 -21.88 -1.98 32.26
N VAL A 316 -22.81 -1.78 33.21
CA VAL A 316 -22.64 -2.20 34.60
C VAL A 316 -23.54 -3.40 34.85
N HIS A 317 -22.95 -4.57 35.07
CA HIS A 317 -23.65 -5.78 35.50
C HIS A 317 -23.10 -6.26 36.84
N GLU A 318 -23.99 -6.79 37.68
CA GLU A 318 -23.62 -7.44 38.95
C GLU A 318 -22.81 -8.72 38.71
N ASP A 319 -23.07 -9.44 37.61
CA ASP A 319 -22.27 -10.56 37.10
C ASP A 319 -21.99 -10.40 35.58
N PRO A 320 -20.90 -9.72 35.20
CA PRO A 320 -20.51 -9.52 33.79
C PRO A 320 -20.21 -10.82 33.03
N GLU A 321 -19.85 -11.89 33.73
CA GLU A 321 -19.47 -13.17 33.14
C GLU A 321 -20.70 -14.07 32.93
N GLY A 322 -21.69 -14.02 33.83
CA GLY A 322 -22.95 -14.78 33.77
C GLY A 322 -24.10 -14.11 33.01
N ALA A 323 -24.02 -12.81 32.67
CA ALA A 323 -25.05 -12.11 31.91
C ALA A 323 -25.16 -12.62 30.46
N LEU A 324 -26.36 -13.07 30.06
CA LEU A 324 -26.73 -13.32 28.67
C LEU A 324 -26.96 -11.97 28.00
N MET A 325 -25.93 -11.40 27.40
CA MET A 325 -26.05 -10.20 26.59
C MET A 325 -26.04 -10.58 25.10
N GLY A 326 -27.11 -10.21 24.41
CA GLY A 326 -27.28 -10.44 22.98
C GLY A 326 -26.82 -9.27 22.13
N GLU A 327 -26.97 -9.41 20.81
CA GLU A 327 -26.74 -8.33 19.84
C GLU A 327 -27.59 -7.09 20.15
N GLU A 328 -28.83 -7.27 20.61
CA GLU A 328 -29.80 -6.19 20.88
C GLU A 328 -29.34 -5.23 21.99
N ASP A 329 -28.78 -5.75 23.08
CA ASP A 329 -28.29 -4.93 24.20
C ASP A 329 -27.12 -4.02 23.77
N ILE A 330 -26.25 -4.55 22.91
CA ILE A 330 -25.11 -3.79 22.35
C ILE A 330 -25.63 -2.67 21.45
N ILE A 331 -26.62 -2.97 20.61
CA ILE A 331 -27.27 -1.98 19.73
C ILE A 331 -27.89 -0.86 20.57
N GLU A 332 -28.69 -1.20 21.57
CA GLU A 332 -29.32 -0.22 22.46
C GLU A 332 -28.26 0.65 23.14
N LYS A 333 -27.16 0.04 23.60
CA LYS A 333 -26.11 0.78 24.29
C LYS A 333 -25.36 1.73 23.37
N ILE A 334 -25.01 1.31 22.16
CA ILE A 334 -24.36 2.15 21.15
C ILE A 334 -25.24 3.37 20.82
N LEU A 335 -26.55 3.15 20.65
CA LEU A 335 -27.52 4.21 20.37
C LEU A 335 -27.66 5.17 21.56
N THR A 336 -27.82 4.64 22.77
CA THR A 336 -27.98 5.43 24.00
C THR A 336 -26.76 6.31 24.28
N LEU A 337 -25.56 5.83 23.95
CA LEU A 337 -24.32 6.59 24.11
C LEU A 337 -24.09 7.62 22.99
N GLY A 338 -24.94 7.63 21.95
CA GLY A 338 -24.79 8.53 20.80
C GLY A 338 -23.54 8.25 19.97
N HIS A 339 -23.07 7.00 19.94
CA HIS A 339 -21.83 6.63 19.25
C HIS A 339 -22.00 6.38 17.75
N CYS A 340 -23.22 6.40 17.22
CA CYS A 340 -23.50 6.19 15.80
C CYS A 340 -24.54 7.19 15.28
N LYS A 341 -24.64 7.28 13.93
CA LYS A 341 -25.56 8.20 13.24
C LYS A 341 -27.00 7.68 13.22
N ASP A 342 -27.17 6.36 13.10
CA ASP A 342 -28.48 5.73 12.99
C ASP A 342 -28.48 4.28 13.52
N GLN A 343 -29.65 3.65 13.53
CA GLN A 343 -29.86 2.27 13.97
C GLN A 343 -29.13 1.23 13.10
N ARG A 344 -28.94 1.50 11.81
CA ARG A 344 -28.23 0.57 10.91
C ARG A 344 -26.76 0.51 11.28
N ALA A 345 -26.12 1.66 11.52
CA ALA A 345 -24.74 1.73 11.96
C ALA A 345 -24.53 1.04 13.32
N ALA A 346 -25.47 1.20 14.27
CA ALA A 346 -25.44 0.48 15.54
C ALA A 346 -25.49 -1.04 15.35
N MET A 347 -26.44 -1.53 14.54
CA MET A 347 -26.59 -2.96 14.24
C MET A 347 -25.34 -3.55 13.59
N MET A 348 -24.80 -2.90 12.55
CA MET A 348 -23.59 -3.38 11.89
C MET A 348 -22.36 -3.35 12.81
N THR A 349 -22.27 -2.36 13.69
CA THR A 349 -21.20 -2.30 14.70
C THR A 349 -21.33 -3.41 15.74
N ALA A 350 -22.54 -3.69 16.25
CA ALA A 350 -22.77 -4.79 17.17
C ALA A 350 -22.39 -6.15 16.55
N LYS A 351 -22.80 -6.39 15.30
CA LYS A 351 -22.37 -7.58 14.53
C LYS A 351 -20.86 -7.67 14.37
N THR A 352 -20.19 -6.55 14.14
CA THR A 352 -18.73 -6.49 14.06
C THR A 352 -18.07 -6.82 15.38
N ILE A 353 -18.58 -6.29 16.50
CA ILE A 353 -18.07 -6.60 17.86
C ILE A 353 -18.15 -8.10 18.14
N ILE A 354 -19.29 -8.72 17.82
CA ILE A 354 -19.50 -10.17 17.98
C ILE A 354 -18.56 -10.95 17.06
N PHE A 355 -18.50 -10.60 15.77
CA PHE A 355 -17.64 -11.27 14.78
C PHE A 355 -16.16 -11.25 15.17
N LEU A 356 -15.69 -10.14 15.74
CA LEU A 356 -14.31 -9.99 16.20
C LEU A 356 -14.00 -10.80 17.47
N GLY A 357 -14.99 -11.48 18.07
CA GLY A 357 -14.80 -12.23 19.33
C GLY A 357 -14.56 -11.31 20.54
N LEU A 358 -15.00 -10.05 20.47
CA LEU A 358 -14.83 -9.09 21.58
C LEU A 358 -15.74 -9.39 22.78
N LEU A 359 -16.60 -10.40 22.68
CA LEU A 359 -17.47 -10.90 23.75
C LEU A 359 -17.07 -12.29 24.25
N ASP A 360 -15.92 -12.80 23.80
CA ASP A 360 -15.40 -14.09 24.26
C ASP A 360 -15.02 -13.99 25.75
N GLN A 361 -15.22 -15.09 26.48
CA GLN A 361 -14.82 -15.24 27.89
C GLN A 361 -13.35 -15.68 28.05
N THR A 362 -12.53 -15.55 26.99
CA THR A 362 -11.10 -15.80 27.06
C THR A 362 -10.37 -14.56 27.58
N GLU A 363 -9.28 -14.77 28.32
CA GLU A 363 -8.45 -13.67 28.81
C GLU A 363 -7.74 -12.94 27.68
N ILE A 364 -7.63 -11.61 27.81
CA ILE A 364 -6.84 -10.81 26.87
C ILE A 364 -5.35 -11.20 26.99
N PRO A 365 -4.59 -11.34 25.89
CA PRO A 365 -3.16 -11.68 25.92
C PRO A 365 -2.26 -10.61 26.54
N ALA A 366 -1.24 -11.02 27.30
CA ALA A 366 -0.29 -10.14 28.02
C ALA A 366 0.43 -9.09 27.15
N SER A 367 0.51 -9.34 25.84
CA SER A 367 1.04 -8.40 24.85
C SER A 367 0.19 -7.12 24.71
N CYS A 368 -1.12 -7.18 24.96
CA CYS A 368 -2.03 -6.05 24.78
C CYS A 368 -2.01 -5.11 25.99
N ARG A 369 -1.68 -3.83 25.81
CA ARG A 369 -1.58 -2.83 26.89
C ARG A 369 -2.65 -1.73 26.81
N SER A 370 -3.27 -1.55 25.64
CA SER A 370 -4.28 -0.54 25.35
C SER A 370 -5.51 -1.15 24.66
N ALA A 371 -6.59 -0.36 24.50
CA ALA A 371 -7.74 -0.79 23.71
C ALA A 371 -7.35 -1.01 22.23
N PHE A 372 -6.47 -0.14 21.72
CA PHE A 372 -5.91 -0.25 20.38
C PHE A 372 -5.19 -1.60 20.17
N ASP A 373 -4.39 -2.06 21.14
CA ASP A 373 -3.72 -3.37 21.02
C ASP A 373 -4.72 -4.54 20.99
N VAL A 374 -5.76 -4.48 21.82
CA VAL A 374 -6.85 -5.48 21.85
C VAL A 374 -7.57 -5.52 20.51
N ALA A 375 -7.85 -4.34 19.93
CA ALA A 375 -8.48 -4.22 18.63
C ALA A 375 -7.60 -4.81 17.53
N CYS A 376 -6.32 -4.44 17.46
CA CYS A 376 -5.36 -4.99 16.50
C CYS A 376 -5.26 -6.51 16.62
N PHE A 377 -5.14 -7.04 17.85
CA PHE A 377 -5.05 -8.48 18.09
C PHE A 377 -6.26 -9.23 17.53
N ARG A 378 -7.48 -8.79 17.86
CA ARG A 378 -8.71 -9.45 17.37
C ARG A 378 -8.94 -9.27 15.88
N MET A 379 -8.63 -8.09 15.35
CA MET A 379 -8.75 -7.81 13.92
C MET A 379 -7.75 -8.63 13.10
N GLU A 380 -6.52 -8.81 13.58
CA GLU A 380 -5.52 -9.67 12.93
C GLU A 380 -5.99 -11.13 12.88
N GLU A 381 -6.51 -11.64 14.00
CA GLU A 381 -7.02 -13.00 14.11
C GLU A 381 -8.25 -13.25 13.22
N ARG A 382 -9.21 -12.32 13.20
CA ARG A 382 -10.55 -12.54 12.61
C ARG A 382 -10.72 -12.01 11.20
N LEU A 383 -9.86 -11.10 10.74
CA LEU A 383 -9.95 -10.47 9.41
C LEU A 383 -8.72 -10.82 8.55
N SER A 384 -8.12 -11.99 8.77
CA SER A 384 -7.09 -12.54 7.88
C SER A 384 -7.71 -13.25 6.67
N TYR A 385 -6.99 -13.27 5.56
CA TYR A 385 -7.36 -14.09 4.39
C TYR A 385 -7.10 -15.58 4.67
N SER A 386 -8.02 -16.44 4.26
CA SER A 386 -7.73 -17.86 4.13
C SER A 386 -6.91 -18.16 2.86
N SER A 387 -6.39 -19.38 2.72
CA SER A 387 -5.57 -19.78 1.56
C SER A 387 -6.33 -19.83 0.23
N THR A 388 -7.67 -19.81 0.25
CA THR A 388 -8.51 -19.85 -0.96
C THR A 388 -9.09 -18.50 -1.35
N GLU A 389 -9.00 -17.52 -0.45
CA GLU A 389 -9.55 -16.19 -0.64
C GLU A 389 -8.55 -15.27 -1.33
N LYS A 390 -9.07 -14.32 -2.10
CA LYS A 390 -8.30 -13.37 -2.91
C LYS A 390 -8.52 -11.96 -2.40
N ASP A 391 -7.45 -11.17 -2.44
CA ASP A 391 -7.57 -9.73 -2.39
C ASP A 391 -7.78 -9.17 -3.81
N MET A 392 -8.02 -7.88 -3.83
CA MET A 392 -8.24 -7.06 -5.00
C MET A 392 -7.57 -5.71 -4.76
N VAL A 393 -6.93 -5.18 -5.79
CA VAL A 393 -6.47 -3.80 -5.84
C VAL A 393 -7.30 -3.06 -6.88
N LEU A 394 -7.88 -1.93 -6.47
CA LEU A 394 -8.53 -0.99 -7.36
C LEU A 394 -7.84 0.38 -7.21
N LEU A 395 -7.25 0.86 -8.30
CA LEU A 395 -6.67 2.19 -8.43
C LEU A 395 -7.36 2.88 -9.60
N HIS A 396 -7.91 4.07 -9.35
CA HIS A 396 -8.69 4.81 -10.34
C HIS A 396 -8.34 6.30 -10.26
N HIS A 397 -8.04 6.87 -11.42
CA HIS A 397 -7.83 8.31 -11.58
C HIS A 397 -8.90 8.88 -12.51
N GLU A 398 -9.36 10.08 -12.19
CA GLU A 398 -10.13 10.92 -13.12
C GLU A 398 -9.45 12.29 -13.25
N VAL A 399 -9.25 12.72 -14.50
CA VAL A 399 -8.63 13.99 -14.86
C VAL A 399 -9.57 14.74 -15.79
N GLU A 400 -9.95 15.96 -15.42
CA GLU A 400 -10.70 16.86 -16.29
C GLU A 400 -9.73 17.87 -16.93
N ILE A 401 -9.75 17.93 -18.25
CA ILE A 401 -8.81 18.71 -19.06
C ILE A 401 -9.60 19.71 -19.89
N GLU A 402 -9.26 20.98 -19.80
CA GLU A 402 -9.78 22.02 -20.69
C GLU A 402 -8.73 22.34 -21.76
N TYR A 403 -9.15 22.40 -23.03
CA TYR A 403 -8.31 22.86 -24.14
C TYR A 403 -8.76 24.27 -24.55
N PRO A 404 -8.04 25.34 -24.15
CA PRO A 404 -8.48 26.71 -24.35
C PRO A 404 -8.72 27.09 -25.81
N ASP A 405 -7.90 26.58 -26.72
CA ASP A 405 -7.97 26.89 -28.15
C ASP A 405 -9.23 26.33 -28.83
N SER A 406 -9.72 25.17 -28.37
CA SER A 406 -10.90 24.49 -28.93
C SER A 406 -12.16 24.68 -28.08
N GLN A 407 -12.03 25.20 -26.86
CA GLN A 407 -13.10 25.26 -25.84
C GLN A 407 -13.72 23.89 -25.53
N ILE A 408 -12.98 22.81 -25.78
CA ILE A 408 -13.40 21.44 -25.45
C ILE A 408 -12.91 21.11 -24.04
N THR A 409 -13.78 20.48 -23.25
CA THR A 409 -13.40 19.81 -22.01
C THR A 409 -13.48 18.31 -22.23
N GLU A 410 -12.42 17.59 -21.89
CA GLU A 410 -12.36 16.13 -21.95
C GLU A 410 -12.24 15.58 -20.53
N LYS A 411 -12.83 14.40 -20.28
CA LYS A 411 -12.63 13.65 -19.05
C LYS A 411 -11.84 12.39 -19.34
N HIS A 412 -10.64 12.32 -18.80
CA HIS A 412 -9.75 11.17 -18.92
C HIS A 412 -9.83 10.33 -17.66
N ARG A 413 -9.90 9.01 -17.82
CA ARG A 413 -9.92 8.05 -16.72
C ARG A 413 -8.85 7.00 -16.95
N ALA A 414 -8.17 6.61 -15.87
CA ALA A 414 -7.22 5.51 -15.89
C ALA A 414 -7.51 4.58 -14.71
N THR A 415 -7.67 3.28 -14.98
CA THR A 415 -8.02 2.29 -13.97
C THR A 415 -7.10 1.09 -14.01
N LEU A 416 -6.62 0.68 -12.84
CA LEU A 416 -6.04 -0.64 -12.58
C LEU A 416 -7.00 -1.39 -11.67
N LEU A 417 -7.43 -2.57 -12.11
CA LEU A 417 -8.18 -3.54 -11.32
C LEU A 417 -7.46 -4.89 -11.39
N GLU A 418 -6.86 -5.31 -10.29
CA GLU A 418 -6.09 -6.55 -10.20
C GLU A 418 -6.62 -7.42 -9.07
N PHE A 419 -6.64 -8.74 -9.28
CA PHE A 419 -7.06 -9.72 -8.28
C PHE A 419 -5.89 -10.62 -7.90
N GLY A 420 -5.90 -11.12 -6.65
CA GLY A 420 -4.97 -12.15 -6.22
C GLY A 420 -5.03 -13.38 -7.14
N LYS A 421 -3.86 -13.95 -7.44
CA LYS A 421 -3.71 -15.08 -8.36
C LYS A 421 -3.27 -16.32 -7.58
N THR A 422 -3.81 -17.47 -7.93
CA THR A 422 -3.35 -18.77 -7.44
C THR A 422 -2.80 -19.56 -8.62
N VAL A 423 -1.51 -19.87 -8.60
CA VAL A 423 -0.82 -20.66 -9.62
C VAL A 423 -0.15 -21.84 -8.91
N ASP A 424 -0.41 -23.05 -9.39
CA ASP A 424 0.13 -24.30 -8.81
C ASP A 424 -0.05 -24.42 -7.27
N GLY A 425 -1.18 -23.92 -6.76
CA GLY A 425 -1.51 -23.92 -5.33
C GLY A 425 -0.84 -22.82 -4.50
N LYS A 426 0.00 -21.97 -5.11
CA LYS A 426 0.62 -20.80 -4.46
C LYS A 426 -0.20 -19.55 -4.75
N THR A 427 -0.71 -18.91 -3.70
CA THR A 427 -1.51 -17.68 -3.81
C THR A 427 -0.62 -16.46 -3.63
N THR A 428 -0.65 -15.57 -4.62
CA THR A 428 0.01 -14.26 -4.59
C THR A 428 -1.07 -13.18 -4.62
N THR A 429 -1.02 -12.27 -3.66
CA THR A 429 -2.03 -11.21 -3.53
C THR A 429 -1.87 -10.13 -4.61
N ALA A 430 -2.96 -9.48 -5.03
CA ALA A 430 -2.95 -8.32 -5.92
C ALA A 430 -2.05 -7.22 -5.34
N MET A 431 -2.09 -7.01 -4.02
CA MET A 431 -1.20 -6.07 -3.34
C MET A 431 0.28 -6.46 -3.48
N ALA A 432 0.62 -7.75 -3.35
CA ALA A 432 2.00 -8.21 -3.52
C ALA A 432 2.48 -8.01 -4.97
N LEU A 433 1.64 -8.33 -5.95
CA LEU A 433 1.92 -8.12 -7.37
C LEU A 433 2.16 -6.63 -7.66
N THR A 434 1.19 -5.78 -7.33
CA THR A 434 1.20 -4.35 -7.67
C THR A 434 2.21 -3.52 -6.88
N VAL A 435 2.87 -4.08 -5.86
CA VAL A 435 3.99 -3.44 -5.15
C VAL A 435 5.33 -4.06 -5.56
N GLY A 436 5.44 -5.38 -5.59
CA GLY A 436 6.69 -6.08 -5.88
C GLY A 436 7.15 -5.93 -7.33
N ILE A 437 6.22 -5.99 -8.29
CA ILE A 437 6.53 -5.88 -9.72
C ILE A 437 7.07 -4.48 -10.04
N PRO A 438 6.45 -3.35 -9.66
CA PRO A 438 7.04 -2.03 -9.88
C PRO A 438 8.43 -1.86 -9.26
N ALA A 439 8.68 -2.41 -8.07
CA ALA A 439 10.00 -2.35 -7.45
C ALA A 439 11.06 -3.11 -8.26
N ALA A 440 10.72 -4.31 -8.75
CA ALA A 440 11.58 -5.08 -9.65
C ALA A 440 11.81 -4.35 -10.99
N VAL A 441 10.78 -3.74 -11.57
CA VAL A 441 10.89 -2.90 -12.77
C VAL A 441 11.85 -1.75 -12.55
N GLY A 442 11.75 -1.05 -11.41
CA GLY A 442 12.68 0.03 -11.07
C GLY A 442 14.14 -0.44 -11.03
N ALA A 443 14.40 -1.62 -10.47
CA ALA A 443 15.75 -2.18 -10.44
C ALA A 443 16.25 -2.55 -11.83
N LEU A 444 15.38 -3.15 -12.64
CA LEU A 444 15.68 -3.50 -14.02
C LEU A 444 16.02 -2.28 -14.86
N LEU A 445 15.27 -1.18 -14.75
CA LEU A 445 15.54 0.06 -15.48
C LEU A 445 16.92 0.66 -15.13
N LEU A 446 17.38 0.46 -13.89
CA LEU A 446 18.71 0.86 -13.45
C LEU A 446 19.80 -0.08 -13.99
N LEU A 447 19.59 -1.40 -13.93
CA LEU A 447 20.53 -2.40 -14.48
C LEU A 447 20.76 -2.26 -15.99
N THR A 448 19.70 -1.90 -16.71
CA THR A 448 19.69 -1.71 -18.16
C THR A 448 20.03 -0.28 -18.56
N ASN A 449 20.34 0.59 -17.59
CA ASN A 449 20.71 1.99 -17.81
C ASN A 449 19.67 2.80 -18.62
N LYS A 450 18.38 2.42 -18.49
CA LYS A 450 17.24 3.18 -19.03
C LYS A 450 17.00 4.47 -18.23
N ILE A 451 17.38 4.48 -16.96
CA ILE A 451 17.40 5.67 -16.10
C ILE A 451 18.84 6.16 -15.93
N GLN A 452 19.14 7.31 -16.51
CA GLN A 452 20.45 7.96 -16.47
C GLN A 452 20.51 9.05 -15.40
N THR A 453 19.37 9.64 -15.05
CA THR A 453 19.30 10.67 -14.00
C THR A 453 19.79 10.12 -12.65
N ARG A 454 20.67 10.87 -11.98
CA ARG A 454 21.26 10.54 -10.66
C ARG A 454 20.66 11.42 -9.56
N GLY A 455 20.78 10.96 -8.31
CA GLY A 455 20.14 11.58 -7.16
C GLY A 455 18.95 10.78 -6.64
N VAL A 456 18.06 11.46 -5.91
CA VAL A 456 16.85 10.88 -5.32
C VAL A 456 15.66 11.17 -6.24
N LEU A 457 15.05 10.10 -6.74
CA LEU A 457 14.05 10.13 -7.79
C LEU A 457 12.72 9.51 -7.34
N ARG A 458 11.66 9.90 -8.04
CA ARG A 458 10.31 9.35 -7.96
C ARG A 458 9.85 8.99 -9.38
N PRO A 459 8.88 8.10 -9.57
CA PRO A 459 8.42 7.73 -10.91
C PRO A 459 7.46 8.77 -11.53
N ILE A 460 7.88 10.04 -11.50
CA ILE A 460 7.12 11.18 -12.06
C ILE A 460 7.75 11.73 -13.35
N GLN A 461 9.03 11.42 -13.61
CA GLN A 461 9.67 11.81 -14.86
C GLN A 461 9.35 10.79 -15.99
N PRO A 462 9.18 11.25 -17.24
CA PRO A 462 8.92 10.37 -18.38
C PRO A 462 9.97 9.28 -18.58
N GLU A 463 11.24 9.57 -18.26
CA GLU A 463 12.36 8.62 -18.31
C GLU A 463 12.12 7.40 -17.40
N VAL A 464 11.37 7.57 -16.31
CA VAL A 464 11.03 6.49 -15.39
C VAL A 464 9.68 5.88 -15.75
N TYR A 465 8.60 6.68 -15.76
CA TYR A 465 7.25 6.11 -15.83
C TYR A 465 6.91 5.50 -17.19
N THR A 466 7.48 6.00 -18.29
CA THR A 466 7.16 5.49 -19.64
C THR A 466 7.58 4.03 -19.77
N PRO A 467 8.90 3.71 -19.66
CA PRO A 467 9.32 2.32 -19.77
C PRO A 467 8.80 1.46 -18.61
N ALA A 468 8.59 2.04 -17.41
CA ALA A 468 8.03 1.28 -16.30
C ALA A 468 6.61 0.79 -16.58
N LEU A 469 5.71 1.67 -17.07
CA LEU A 469 4.33 1.29 -17.40
C LEU A 469 4.25 0.27 -18.53
N ASP A 470 5.14 0.38 -19.52
CA ASP A 470 5.20 -0.58 -20.63
C ASP A 470 5.58 -1.98 -20.14
N ILE A 471 6.62 -2.08 -19.30
CA ILE A 471 7.05 -3.35 -18.70
C ILE A 471 5.99 -3.92 -17.74
N ILE A 472 5.37 -3.08 -16.91
CA ILE A 472 4.31 -3.49 -15.98
C ILE A 472 3.12 -4.10 -16.74
N GLN A 473 2.70 -3.46 -17.83
CA GLN A 473 1.63 -3.97 -18.68
C GLN A 473 2.03 -5.25 -19.42
N ALA A 474 3.25 -5.31 -19.96
CA ALA A 474 3.78 -6.51 -20.63
C ALA A 474 3.88 -7.71 -19.68
N TYR A 475 4.18 -7.47 -18.39
CA TYR A 475 4.17 -8.50 -17.36
C TYR A 475 2.75 -8.96 -16.96
N GLY A 476 1.72 -8.19 -17.34
CA GLY A 476 0.32 -8.59 -17.25
C GLY A 476 -0.53 -7.83 -16.22
N ILE A 477 -0.03 -6.74 -15.62
CA ILE A 477 -0.85 -5.82 -14.83
C ILE A 477 -1.52 -4.84 -15.80
N LYS A 478 -2.82 -5.03 -16.02
CA LYS A 478 -3.56 -4.26 -17.05
C LYS A 478 -3.95 -2.88 -16.55
N LEU A 479 -3.70 -1.87 -17.37
CA LEU A 479 -4.12 -0.50 -17.17
C LEU A 479 -5.16 -0.15 -18.24
N ILE A 480 -6.34 0.31 -17.83
CA ILE A 480 -7.45 0.66 -18.71
C ILE A 480 -7.55 2.18 -18.75
N GLU A 481 -7.30 2.77 -19.92
CA GLU A 481 -7.44 4.21 -20.16
C GLU A 481 -8.69 4.49 -21.01
N LYS A 482 -9.43 5.55 -20.67
CA LYS A 482 -10.59 6.03 -21.40
C LYS A 482 -10.61 7.56 -21.45
N SER A 483 -11.11 8.12 -22.55
CA SER A 483 -11.32 9.56 -22.71
C SER A 483 -12.75 9.78 -23.21
N GLU A 484 -13.46 10.71 -22.58
CA GLU A 484 -14.84 11.11 -22.88
C GLU A 484 -14.95 12.60 -23.18
#